data_AF-A0A947HSF0-F1
#
_entry.id   AF-A0A947HSF0-F1
#
_cell.length_a   1.000
_cell.length_b   1.000
_cell.length_c   1.000
_cell.angle_alpha   90.00
_cell.angle_beta   90.00
_cell.angle_gamma   90.00
#
_symmetry.space_group_name_H-M   'P 1'
#
loop_
_entity.id
_entity.type
_entity.pdbx_description
1 polymer ?
#
loop_
_entity_poly.entity_id
_entity_poly.type
_entity_poly.pdbx_seq_one_letter_code
_entity_poly.pdbx_strand_id
1 'polypeptide(L)'
;MSESTIVLTKDQRVNLINRRSVAWILEFIPIYVVSTLVLSLISASDLLAWLMLAVWLGVRDLWGASWGKKLVGLDVAPIDDASREVSPGSRVLRNAPLMVPLVPIVEFFVAYLGSDPQMKRIGDRLAGTRIVDRFPDTQGRGSWSGMLVLALVVAGGAQYALKRMLGGP
;
A
#
# COMPACT_ATOMS: atom_id res chain seq x y z
N MET A 1 -17.96 20.06 -18.54
CA MET A 1 -16.55 19.86 -18.91
C MET A 1 -16.36 18.37 -19.13
N SER A 2 -15.92 17.98 -20.33
CA SER A 2 -15.65 16.57 -20.64
C SER A 2 -14.50 16.09 -19.76
N GLU A 3 -14.75 15.06 -18.94
CA GLU A 3 -13.70 14.31 -18.26
C GLU A 3 -12.76 13.77 -19.34
N SER A 4 -11.57 14.36 -19.48
CA SER A 4 -10.48 13.68 -20.16
C SER A 4 -10.08 12.50 -19.28
N THR A 5 -10.80 11.39 -19.39
CA THR A 5 -10.51 10.15 -18.69
C THR A 5 -9.11 9.73 -19.11
N ILE A 6 -8.11 10.00 -18.26
CA ILE A 6 -6.74 9.55 -18.51
C ILE A 6 -6.77 8.02 -18.43
N VAL A 7 -6.76 7.38 -19.59
CA VAL A 7 -6.67 5.93 -19.72
C VAL A 7 -5.20 5.55 -19.71
N LEU A 8 -4.80 4.73 -18.74
CA LEU A 8 -3.42 4.26 -18.65
C LEU A 8 -3.13 3.25 -19.76
N THR A 9 -1.98 3.40 -20.42
CA THR A 9 -1.46 2.37 -21.33
C THR A 9 -1.16 1.07 -20.57
N LYS A 10 -1.06 -0.06 -21.27
CA LYS A 10 -0.74 -1.36 -20.65
C LYS A 10 0.54 -1.30 -19.81
N ASP A 11 1.58 -0.64 -20.33
CA ASP A 11 2.89 -0.55 -19.65
C ASP A 11 2.84 0.37 -18.44
N GLN A 12 2.14 1.51 -18.55
CA GLN A 12 1.89 2.38 -17.40
C GLN A 12 1.10 1.66 -16.31
N ARG A 13 0.13 0.82 -16.68
CA ARG A 13 -0.59 -0.03 -15.73
C ARG A 13 0.37 -0.97 -15.01
N VAL A 14 1.09 -1.82 -15.75
CA VAL A 14 2.02 -2.79 -15.14
C VAL A 14 3.05 -2.12 -14.21
N ASN A 15 3.62 -0.99 -14.64
CA ASN A 15 4.56 -0.24 -13.82
C ASN A 15 3.91 0.30 -12.52
N LEU A 16 2.72 0.88 -12.64
CA LEU A 16 1.97 1.37 -11.49
C LEU A 16 1.58 0.23 -10.52
N ILE A 17 1.20 -0.95 -11.03
CA ILE A 17 0.95 -2.14 -10.19
C ILE A 17 2.19 -2.54 -9.41
N ASN A 18 3.34 -2.63 -10.09
CA ASN A 18 4.59 -3.05 -9.47
C ASN A 18 5.00 -2.07 -8.36
N ARG A 19 4.95 -0.77 -8.63
CA ARG A 19 5.30 0.26 -7.64
C ARG A 19 4.34 0.29 -6.45
N ARG A 20 3.03 0.12 -6.68
CA ARG A 20 2.05 0.00 -5.58
C ARG A 20 2.29 -1.23 -4.72
N SER A 21 2.64 -2.36 -5.35
CA SER A 21 2.98 -3.60 -4.66
C SER A 21 4.26 -3.46 -3.83
N VAL A 22 5.32 -2.87 -4.40
CA VAL A 22 6.56 -2.57 -3.67
C VAL A 22 6.30 -1.62 -2.51
N ALA A 23 5.56 -0.53 -2.74
CA ALA A 23 5.20 0.41 -1.67
C ALA A 23 4.47 -0.28 -0.51
N TRP A 24 3.52 -1.16 -0.84
CA TRP A 24 2.78 -1.92 0.17
C TRP A 24 3.69 -2.87 0.93
N ILE A 25 4.60 -3.58 0.25
CA ILE A 25 5.53 -4.51 0.89
C ILE A 25 6.53 -3.78 1.79
N LEU A 26 7.12 -2.69 1.30
CA LEU A 26 8.03 -1.85 2.07
C LEU A 26 7.36 -1.39 3.37
N GLU A 27 6.09 -1.01 3.32
CA GLU A 27 5.31 -0.62 4.49
C GLU A 27 4.96 -1.80 5.39
N PHE A 28 4.45 -2.88 4.80
CA PHE A 28 3.84 -4.00 5.52
C PHE A 28 4.87 -4.82 6.29
N ILE A 29 6.06 -5.09 5.72
CA ILE A 29 7.07 -5.93 6.38
C ILE A 29 7.51 -5.34 7.73
N PRO A 30 7.96 -4.07 7.84
CA PRO A 30 8.34 -3.49 9.12
C PRO A 30 7.19 -3.48 10.13
N ILE A 31 5.98 -3.15 9.70
CA ILE A 31 4.81 -3.13 10.59
C ILE A 31 4.55 -4.54 11.11
N TYR A 32 4.53 -5.54 10.24
CA TYR A 32 4.31 -6.93 10.61
C TYR A 32 5.38 -7.42 11.59
N VAL A 33 6.67 -7.22 11.29
CA VAL A 33 7.79 -7.61 12.16
C VAL A 33 7.69 -6.93 13.53
N VAL A 34 7.48 -5.60 13.57
CA VAL A 34 7.35 -4.86 14.84
C VAL A 34 6.12 -5.32 15.60
N SER A 35 4.99 -5.52 14.93
CA SER A 35 3.75 -5.97 15.57
C SER A 35 3.94 -7.34 16.20
N THR A 36 4.47 -8.32 15.45
CA THR A 36 4.74 -9.67 15.97
C THR A 36 5.72 -9.64 17.14
N LEU A 37 6.79 -8.84 17.05
CA LEU A 37 7.77 -8.71 18.14
C LEU A 37 7.15 -8.09 19.39
N VAL A 38 6.46 -6.95 19.25
CA VAL A 38 5.79 -6.28 20.38
C VAL A 38 4.76 -7.21 21.02
N LEU A 39 3.92 -7.88 20.22
CA LEU A 39 2.87 -8.77 20.72
C LEU A 39 3.43 -10.00 21.43
N SER A 40 4.55 -10.54 20.93
CA SER A 40 5.25 -11.64 21.60
C SER A 40 5.81 -11.23 22.97
N LEU A 41 6.13 -9.94 23.16
CA LEU A 41 6.67 -9.42 24.43
C LEU A 41 5.59 -9.05 25.45
N ILE A 42 4.38 -8.69 25.01
CA ILE A 42 3.33 -8.17 25.92
C ILE A 42 2.20 -9.15 26.19
N SER A 43 2.25 -10.37 25.62
CA SER A 43 1.18 -11.38 25.74
C SER A 43 -0.23 -10.81 25.46
N ALA A 44 -0.32 -9.81 24.58
CA ALA A 44 -1.58 -9.17 24.26
C ALA A 44 -2.46 -10.09 23.43
N SER A 45 -3.77 -9.93 23.56
CA SER A 45 -4.73 -10.66 22.74
C SER A 45 -4.59 -10.27 21.26
N ASP A 46 -4.88 -11.24 20.38
CA ASP A 46 -4.91 -11.06 18.92
C ASP A 46 -5.85 -9.92 18.48
N LEU A 47 -6.87 -9.61 19.29
CA LEU A 47 -7.78 -8.50 19.04
C LEU A 47 -7.09 -7.13 19.19
N LEU A 48 -6.27 -6.94 20.24
CA LEU A 48 -5.57 -5.67 20.46
C LEU A 48 -4.52 -5.44 19.38
N ALA A 49 -3.80 -6.49 19.00
CA ALA A 49 -2.90 -6.52 17.86
C ALA A 49 -3.56 -6.01 16.58
N TRP A 50 -4.73 -6.58 16.29
CA TRP A 50 -5.49 -6.26 15.10
C TRP A 50 -6.01 -4.83 15.12
N LEU A 51 -6.51 -4.35 16.26
CA LEU A 51 -6.97 -2.97 16.41
C LEU A 51 -5.84 -1.95 16.20
N MET A 52 -4.65 -2.21 16.73
CA MET A 52 -3.48 -1.35 16.50
C MET A 52 -3.09 -1.32 15.03
N LEU A 53 -3.08 -2.47 14.36
CA LEU A 53 -2.81 -2.56 12.93
C LEU A 53 -3.87 -1.80 12.11
N ALA A 54 -5.15 -1.97 12.45
CA ALA A 54 -6.25 -1.28 11.79
C ALA A 54 -6.12 0.24 11.93
N VAL A 55 -5.88 0.74 13.15
CA VAL A 55 -5.65 2.18 13.40
C VAL A 55 -4.48 2.68 12.57
N TRP A 56 -3.34 1.98 12.59
CA TRP A 56 -2.17 2.33 11.79
C TRP A 56 -2.49 2.41 10.29
N LEU A 57 -3.16 1.39 9.74
CA LEU A 57 -3.55 1.35 8.33
C LEU A 57 -4.46 2.53 7.96
N GLY A 58 -5.39 2.91 8.83
CA GLY A 58 -6.28 4.06 8.63
C GLY A 58 -5.53 5.39 8.60
N VAL A 59 -4.50 5.55 9.45
CA VAL A 59 -3.81 6.84 9.63
C VAL A 59 -2.50 6.99 8.84
N ARG A 60 -2.01 5.92 8.19
CA ARG A 60 -0.68 5.92 7.54
C ARG A 60 -0.44 6.99 6.48
N ASP A 61 -1.52 7.52 5.89
CA ASP A 61 -1.47 8.58 4.87
C ASP A 61 -1.84 9.96 5.45
N LEU A 62 -2.04 10.14 6.76
CA LEU A 62 -2.51 11.44 7.30
C LEU A 62 -1.60 12.61 6.91
N TRP A 63 -0.28 12.42 6.86
CA TRP A 63 0.71 13.43 6.48
C TRP A 63 1.18 13.36 5.02
N GLY A 64 0.35 12.79 4.14
CA GLY A 64 0.55 12.75 2.70
C GLY A 64 0.61 11.32 2.21
N ALA A 65 1.22 11.08 1.05
CA ALA A 65 1.56 9.72 0.67
C ALA A 65 2.39 9.05 1.77
N SER A 66 2.03 7.82 2.11
CA SER A 66 2.80 6.97 3.00
C SER A 66 4.23 6.81 2.50
N TRP A 67 5.14 6.50 3.43
CA TRP A 67 6.58 6.52 3.14
C TRP A 67 6.98 5.55 2.01
N GLY A 68 6.37 4.37 1.93
CA GLY A 68 6.61 3.42 0.84
C GLY A 68 6.19 3.99 -0.51
N LYS A 69 5.03 4.66 -0.58
CA LYS A 69 4.57 5.36 -1.79
C LYS A 69 5.55 6.47 -2.20
N LYS A 70 6.01 7.28 -1.25
CA LYS A 70 7.00 8.34 -1.51
C LYS A 70 8.31 7.77 -2.07
N LEU A 71 8.80 6.66 -1.51
CA LEU A 71 10.03 6.00 -1.99
C LEU A 71 9.92 5.50 -3.43
N VAL A 72 8.75 4.98 -3.79
CA VAL A 72 8.51 4.55 -5.18
C VAL A 72 7.98 5.68 -6.04
N GLY A 73 7.98 6.94 -5.61
CA GLY A 73 7.53 8.08 -6.43
C GLY A 73 6.03 8.16 -6.70
N LEU A 74 5.20 7.47 -5.92
CA LEU A 74 3.76 7.52 -6.02
C LEU A 74 3.19 8.55 -5.04
N ASP A 75 2.14 9.22 -5.46
CA ASP A 75 1.39 10.14 -4.62
C ASP A 75 -0.12 10.00 -4.81
N VAL A 76 -0.88 10.68 -3.96
CA VAL A 76 -2.34 10.65 -3.96
C VAL A 76 -2.86 12.04 -4.31
N ALA A 77 -3.70 12.10 -5.33
CA ALA A 77 -4.31 13.34 -5.76
C ALA A 77 -5.84 13.19 -5.83
N PRO A 78 -6.61 14.29 -5.64
CA PRO A 78 -8.02 14.32 -5.96
C PRO A 78 -8.27 13.95 -7.43
N ILE A 79 -9.43 13.36 -7.72
CA ILE A 79 -9.84 13.08 -9.10
C ILE A 79 -10.03 14.38 -9.88
N ASP A 80 -10.64 15.37 -9.23
CA ASP A 80 -11.10 16.62 -9.88
C ASP A 80 -9.95 17.59 -10.16
N ASP A 81 -8.95 17.64 -9.27
CA ASP A 81 -7.83 18.56 -9.37
C ASP A 81 -6.57 17.94 -8.78
N ALA A 82 -5.61 17.61 -9.65
CA ALA A 82 -4.36 16.98 -9.24
C ALA A 82 -3.41 17.94 -8.50
N SER A 83 -3.62 19.25 -8.60
CA SER A 83 -2.80 20.27 -7.93
C SER A 83 -3.22 20.49 -6.48
N ARG A 84 -4.44 20.07 -6.12
CA ARG A 84 -4.99 20.24 -4.78
C ARG A 84 -4.55 19.12 -3.84
N GLU A 85 -4.28 19.48 -2.59
CA GLU A 85 -4.01 18.49 -1.56
C GLU A 85 -5.28 17.71 -1.16
N VAL A 86 -5.13 16.39 -1.01
CA VAL A 86 -6.19 15.52 -0.49
C VAL A 86 -6.41 15.81 1.00
N SER A 87 -7.65 16.05 1.41
CA SER A 87 -8.00 16.32 2.82
C SER A 87 -7.65 15.13 3.73
N PRO A 88 -7.30 15.36 5.02
CA PRO A 88 -7.03 14.26 5.96
C PRO A 88 -8.19 13.25 6.07
N GLY A 89 -9.43 13.73 6.07
CA GLY A 89 -10.62 12.87 6.09
C GLY A 89 -10.71 11.96 4.85
N SER A 90 -10.44 12.50 3.66
CA SER A 90 -10.38 11.72 2.42
C SER A 90 -9.24 10.69 2.47
N ARG A 91 -8.11 10.99 3.12
CA ARG A 91 -6.99 10.03 3.28
C ARG A 91 -7.34 8.88 4.21
N VAL A 92 -8.08 9.15 5.30
CA VAL A 92 -8.59 8.10 6.20
C VAL A 92 -9.65 7.27 5.49
N LEU A 93 -10.63 7.90 4.84
CA LEU A 93 -11.69 7.20 4.10
C LEU A 93 -11.13 6.29 3.02
N ARG A 94 -10.07 6.72 2.33
CA ARG A 94 -9.34 5.93 1.34
C ARG A 94 -8.67 4.67 1.92
N ASN A 95 -8.28 4.71 3.18
CA ASN A 95 -7.64 3.58 3.85
C ASN A 95 -8.62 2.76 4.71
N ALA A 96 -9.84 3.24 4.97
CA ALA A 96 -10.84 2.54 5.76
C ALA A 96 -11.11 1.10 5.27
N PRO A 97 -11.20 0.80 3.96
CA PRO A 97 -11.34 -0.58 3.49
C PRO A 97 -10.17 -1.49 3.92
N LEU A 98 -8.97 -0.94 4.06
CA LEU A 98 -7.80 -1.73 4.47
C LEU A 98 -7.83 -2.15 5.94
N MET A 99 -8.68 -1.49 6.75
CA MET A 99 -8.88 -1.84 8.15
C MET A 99 -9.73 -3.10 8.32
N VAL A 100 -10.47 -3.51 7.29
CA VAL A 100 -11.34 -4.70 7.36
C VAL A 100 -10.54 -5.93 6.95
N PRO A 101 -10.63 -7.07 7.66
CA PRO A 101 -9.91 -8.28 7.29
C PRO A 101 -10.31 -8.73 5.88
N LEU A 102 -9.38 -9.31 5.13
CA LEU A 102 -9.56 -9.82 3.76
C LEU A 102 -9.90 -8.78 2.68
N VAL A 103 -10.41 -7.59 3.03
CA VAL A 103 -10.67 -6.50 2.07
C VAL A 103 -9.41 -6.04 1.32
N PRO A 104 -8.21 -5.97 1.93
CA PRO A 104 -6.98 -5.71 1.17
C PRO A 104 -6.73 -6.71 0.03
N ILE A 105 -7.09 -7.98 0.22
CA ILE A 105 -6.96 -9.02 -0.80
C ILE A 105 -7.97 -8.73 -1.93
N VAL A 106 -9.22 -8.44 -1.57
CA VAL A 106 -10.25 -8.06 -2.56
C VAL A 106 -9.84 -6.79 -3.32
N GLU A 107 -9.32 -5.76 -2.64
CA GLU A 107 -8.82 -4.55 -3.30
C GLU A 107 -7.66 -4.85 -4.27
N PHE A 108 -6.78 -5.80 -3.94
CA PHE A 108 -5.73 -6.26 -4.84
C PHE A 108 -6.36 -6.82 -6.14
N PHE A 109 -7.30 -7.76 -6.02
CA PHE A 109 -7.97 -8.32 -7.20
C PHE A 109 -8.75 -7.26 -7.98
N VAL A 110 -9.51 -6.39 -7.30
CA VAL A 110 -10.33 -5.35 -7.95
C VAL A 110 -9.48 -4.30 -8.67
N ALA A 111 -8.38 -3.86 -8.07
CA ALA A 111 -7.54 -2.81 -8.66
C ALA A 111 -6.57 -3.33 -9.72
N TYR A 112 -6.13 -4.58 -9.62
CA TYR A 112 -5.07 -5.14 -10.49
C TYR A 112 -5.58 -6.13 -11.54
N LEU A 113 -6.68 -6.83 -11.26
CA LEU A 113 -7.30 -7.78 -12.19
C LEU A 113 -8.69 -7.32 -12.68
N GLY A 114 -9.22 -6.25 -12.09
CA GLY A 114 -10.45 -5.64 -12.55
C GLY A 114 -10.28 -4.81 -13.83
N SER A 115 -11.40 -4.50 -14.48
CA SER A 115 -11.46 -3.75 -15.74
C SER A 115 -11.30 -2.24 -15.58
N ASP A 116 -10.90 -1.74 -14.41
CA ASP A 116 -10.82 -0.30 -14.16
C ASP A 116 -9.63 0.31 -14.92
N PRO A 117 -9.85 1.17 -15.94
CA PRO A 117 -8.77 1.74 -16.75
C PRO A 117 -7.84 2.67 -15.95
N GLN A 118 -8.25 3.10 -14.75
CA GLN A 118 -7.49 3.95 -13.84
C GLN A 118 -6.97 3.16 -12.62
N MET A 119 -7.25 1.85 -12.54
CA MET A 119 -6.85 0.96 -11.45
C MET A 119 -7.20 1.51 -10.06
N LYS A 120 -8.37 2.15 -9.93
CA LYS A 120 -8.84 2.68 -8.65
C LYS A 120 -9.25 1.53 -7.72
N ARG A 121 -8.75 1.56 -6.49
CA ARG A 121 -9.25 0.68 -5.41
C ARG A 121 -10.60 1.17 -4.90
N ILE A 122 -11.26 0.34 -4.10
CA ILE A 122 -12.54 0.69 -3.45
C ILE A 122 -12.36 1.96 -2.62
N GLY A 123 -11.30 2.04 -1.80
CA GLY A 123 -11.01 3.25 -1.03
C GLY A 123 -10.70 4.47 -1.89
N ASP A 124 -10.03 4.29 -3.03
CA ASP A 124 -9.75 5.40 -3.95
C ASP A 124 -11.07 5.97 -4.54
N ARG A 125 -12.03 5.09 -4.86
CA ARG A 125 -13.38 5.46 -5.34
C ARG A 125 -14.19 6.16 -4.25
N LEU A 126 -14.22 5.63 -3.03
CA LEU A 126 -14.95 6.21 -1.90
C LEU A 126 -14.43 7.61 -1.54
N ALA A 127 -13.11 7.81 -1.62
CA ALA A 127 -12.49 9.08 -1.26
C ALA A 127 -12.42 10.10 -2.40
N GLY A 128 -12.85 9.75 -3.61
CA GLY A 128 -12.72 10.62 -4.78
C GLY A 128 -11.26 10.91 -5.14
N THR A 129 -10.37 9.92 -5.00
CA THR A 129 -8.93 10.08 -5.21
C THR A 129 -8.37 9.13 -6.26
N ARG A 130 -7.15 9.41 -6.71
CA ARG A 130 -6.37 8.53 -7.57
C ARG A 130 -4.90 8.55 -7.18
N ILE A 131 -4.17 7.53 -7.60
CA ILE A 131 -2.71 7.54 -7.51
C ILE A 131 -2.16 8.25 -8.74
N VAL A 132 -1.20 9.13 -8.51
CA VAL A 132 -0.44 9.82 -9.54
C VAL A 132 1.04 9.47 -9.42
N ASP A 133 1.73 9.45 -10.55
CA ASP A 133 3.16 9.25 -10.61
C ASP A 133 3.86 10.62 -10.55
N ARG A 134 4.67 10.85 -9.50
CA ARG A 134 5.48 12.07 -9.39
C ARG A 134 6.75 12.04 -10.25
N PHE A 135 7.18 10.86 -10.71
CA PHE A 135 8.41 10.68 -11.48
C PHE A 135 8.15 9.91 -12.79
N PRO A 136 7.35 10.47 -13.71
CA PRO A 136 6.97 9.79 -14.96
C PRO A 136 8.19 9.42 -15.83
N ASP A 137 9.29 10.16 -15.73
CA ASP A 137 10.51 9.94 -16.52
C ASP A 137 11.41 8.82 -15.95
N THR A 138 11.10 8.27 -14.78
CA THR A 138 11.87 7.16 -14.18
C THR A 138 11.45 5.78 -14.67
N GLN A 139 10.68 5.69 -15.77
CA GLN A 139 10.26 4.41 -16.39
C GLN A 139 11.43 3.45 -16.71
N GLY A 140 12.68 3.92 -16.77
CA GLY A 140 13.87 3.08 -16.95
C GLY A 140 14.60 2.64 -15.67
N ARG A 141 14.21 3.09 -14.48
CA ARG A 141 14.91 2.74 -13.22
C ARG A 141 14.40 1.44 -12.62
N GLY A 142 14.99 0.34 -13.08
CA GLY A 142 15.06 -0.94 -12.37
C GLY A 142 13.77 -1.77 -12.38
N SER A 143 13.94 -3.09 -12.52
CA SER A 143 12.87 -4.06 -12.29
C SER A 143 12.40 -3.96 -10.84
N TRP A 144 11.34 -3.20 -10.57
CA TRP A 144 10.64 -3.17 -9.27
C TRP A 144 10.23 -4.58 -8.83
N SER A 145 10.04 -5.48 -9.78
CA SER A 145 9.86 -6.92 -9.58
C SER A 145 11.04 -7.54 -8.81
N GLY A 146 12.28 -7.11 -9.09
CA GLY A 146 13.47 -7.54 -8.35
C GLY A 146 13.51 -7.03 -6.90
N MET A 147 13.05 -5.80 -6.66
CA MET A 147 12.88 -5.28 -5.29
C MET A 147 11.78 -6.01 -4.52
N LEU A 148 10.69 -6.38 -5.20
CA LEU A 148 9.61 -7.22 -4.69
C LEU A 148 10.14 -8.58 -4.21
N VAL A 149 10.90 -9.27 -5.07
CA VAL A 149 11.53 -10.57 -4.73
C VAL A 149 12.50 -10.41 -3.56
N LEU A 150 13.36 -9.39 -3.59
CA LEU A 150 14.32 -9.13 -2.51
C LEU A 150 13.61 -8.88 -1.17
N ALA A 151 12.56 -8.07 -1.16
CA ALA A 151 11.81 -7.77 0.05
C ALA A 151 11.11 -9.00 0.63
N LEU A 152 10.54 -9.87 -0.21
CA LEU A 152 9.94 -11.14 0.22
C LEU A 152 10.99 -12.09 0.79
N VAL A 153 12.17 -12.19 0.16
CA VAL A 153 13.29 -13.01 0.66
C VAL A 153 13.77 -12.51 2.03
N VAL A 154 13.93 -11.20 2.20
CA VAL A 154 14.33 -10.60 3.47
C VAL A 154 13.28 -10.86 4.56
N ALA A 155 11.99 -10.70 4.25
CA ALA A 155 10.91 -10.98 5.20
C ALA A 155 10.88 -12.44 5.64
N GLY A 156 10.98 -13.38 4.69
CA GLY A 156 11.04 -14.81 4.99
C GLY A 156 12.27 -15.20 5.82
N GLY A 157 13.44 -14.63 5.48
CA GLY A 157 14.68 -14.82 6.23
C GLY A 157 14.59 -14.29 7.67
N ALA A 158 14.02 -13.10 7.85
CA ALA A 158 13.80 -12.50 9.18
C ALA A 158 12.85 -13.34 10.03
N GLN A 159 11.75 -13.83 9.46
CA GLN A 159 10.80 -14.69 10.15
C GLN A 159 11.43 -16.02 10.57
N TYR A 160 12.22 -16.65 9.69
CA TYR A 160 12.95 -17.88 9.99
C TYR A 160 13.98 -17.66 11.12
N ALA A 161 14.76 -16.59 11.06
CA ALA A 161 15.74 -16.25 12.10
C ALA A 161 15.06 -16.02 13.46
N LEU A 162 13.94 -15.28 13.47
CA LEU A 162 13.17 -15.02 14.69
C LEU A 162 12.62 -16.32 15.32
N LYS A 163 12.04 -17.22 14.50
CA LYS A 163 11.56 -18.53 14.98
C LYS A 163 12.69 -19.37 15.59
N ARG A 164 13.85 -19.38 14.94
CA ARG A 164 15.03 -20.13 15.41
C ARG A 164 15.59 -19.57 16.73
N MET A 165 15.59 -18.25 16.90
CA MET A 165 16.04 -17.60 18.15
C MET A 165 15.07 -17.83 19.32
N LEU A 166 13.77 -17.96 19.05
CA LEU A 166 12.73 -18.18 20.06
C LEU A 166 12.49 -19.67 20.39
N GLY A 167 13.34 -20.57 19.89
CA GLY A 167 13.25 -22.02 20.20
C GLY A 167 12.09 -22.75 19.50
N GLY A 168 11.52 -22.18 18.44
CA GLY A 168 10.60 -22.92 17.57
C GLY A 168 11.34 -23.98 16.74
N PRO A 169 10.68 -25.11 16.38
CA PRO A 169 11.27 -26.13 15.51
C PRO A 169 11.69 -25.59 14.14
#